data_AF-A0A0T7H687-F1
#
_entry.id   AF-A0A0T7H687-F1
#
_cell.length_a   1.000
_cell.length_b   1.000
_cell.length_c   1.000
_cell.angle_alpha   90.00
_cell.angle_beta   90.00
_cell.angle_gamma   90.00
#
_symmetry.space_group_name_H-M   'P 1'
#
loop_
_entity.id
_entity.type
_entity.pdbx_description
1 polymer ?
#
loop_
_entity_poly.entity_id
_entity_poly.type
_entity_poly.pdbx_seq_one_letter_code
_entity_poly.pdbx_strand_id
1 'polypeptide(L)'
;MSDLLLLSEAQMRRIEPYFPLSHGVPRVDDRLILSGIIFVLRNGLRWRDAPKEYGPHKTIYNRFIRWSRLGVFNRILAELTAKRGKPEQLMIDATHLKAHRTAASLLKKGMFPDVSDAPKAG
;
A
#
# COMPACT_ATOMS: atom_id res chain seq x y z
N MET A 1 -11.39 -9.10 -21.99
CA MET A 1 -12.35 -9.20 -20.86
C MET A 1 -11.52 -9.44 -19.62
N SER A 2 -11.45 -8.47 -18.72
CA SER A 2 -10.70 -8.61 -17.47
C SER A 2 -11.46 -9.56 -16.56
N ASP A 3 -10.85 -10.63 -16.07
CA ASP A 3 -11.42 -11.43 -14.99
C ASP A 3 -11.51 -10.55 -13.74
N LEU A 4 -12.69 -9.98 -13.51
CA LEU A 4 -12.95 -9.17 -12.34
C LEU A 4 -12.92 -10.08 -11.11
N LEU A 5 -12.00 -9.80 -10.21
CA LEU A 5 -12.01 -10.35 -8.87
C LEU A 5 -13.24 -9.80 -8.13
N LEU A 6 -14.22 -10.64 -7.84
CA LEU A 6 -15.36 -10.30 -7.00
C LEU A 6 -15.39 -11.26 -5.80
N LEU A 7 -15.37 -10.71 -4.59
CA LEU A 7 -15.53 -11.53 -3.39
C LEU A 7 -16.87 -12.26 -3.43
N SER A 8 -16.95 -13.49 -2.91
CA SER A 8 -18.24 -14.17 -2.77
C SER A 8 -19.07 -13.58 -1.62
N GLU A 9 -20.38 -13.77 -1.65
CA GLU A 9 -21.28 -13.43 -0.53
C GLU A 9 -20.81 -14.06 0.78
N ALA A 10 -20.39 -15.33 0.74
CA ALA A 10 -19.88 -16.03 1.91
C ALA A 10 -18.58 -15.41 2.47
N GLN A 11 -17.66 -15.00 1.59
CA GLN A 11 -16.46 -14.28 1.99
C GLN A 11 -16.81 -12.94 2.63
N MET A 12 -17.75 -12.19 2.02
CA MET A 12 -18.16 -10.89 2.53
C MET A 12 -18.84 -11.00 3.90
N ARG A 13 -19.80 -11.91 4.07
CA ARG A 13 -20.49 -12.15 5.36
C ARG A 13 -19.51 -12.45 6.51
N ARG A 14 -18.41 -13.16 6.21
CA ARG A 14 -17.39 -13.49 7.21
C ARG A 14 -16.66 -12.26 7.74
N ILE A 15 -16.50 -11.21 6.94
CA ILE A 15 -15.73 -10.01 7.28
C ILE A 15 -16.58 -8.78 7.54
N GLU A 16 -17.87 -8.83 7.17
CA GLU A 16 -18.86 -7.77 7.36
C GLU A 16 -18.87 -7.16 8.77
N PRO A 17 -18.76 -7.93 9.88
CA PRO A 17 -18.78 -7.36 11.23
C PRO A 17 -17.64 -6.38 11.55
N TYR A 18 -16.55 -6.38 10.78
CA TYR A 18 -15.39 -5.53 11.04
C TYR A 18 -15.47 -4.15 10.37
N PHE A 19 -16.45 -3.96 9.48
CA PHE A 19 -16.68 -2.70 8.79
C PHE A 19 -17.38 -1.71 9.72
N PRO A 20 -17.06 -0.41 9.63
CA PRO A 20 -17.75 0.61 10.41
C PRO A 20 -19.24 0.64 10.04
N LEU A 21 -20.15 1.01 10.94
CA LEU A 21 -21.58 1.20 10.62
C LEU A 21 -21.84 2.49 9.82
N SER A 22 -22.85 2.50 8.95
CA SER A 22 -23.22 3.68 8.14
C SER A 22 -24.16 4.56 8.94
N HIS A 23 -23.85 5.86 9.03
CA HIS A 23 -24.76 6.84 9.59
C HIS A 23 -25.48 7.58 8.45
N GLY A 24 -26.80 7.46 8.40
CA GLY A 24 -27.70 8.25 7.54
C GLY A 24 -27.81 7.82 6.08
N VAL A 25 -26.70 7.67 5.35
CA VAL A 25 -26.72 7.42 3.90
C VAL A 25 -26.40 5.95 3.59
N PRO A 26 -27.22 5.26 2.76
CA PRO A 26 -26.92 3.94 2.26
C PRO A 26 -25.56 3.93 1.57
N ARG A 27 -24.70 2.99 1.94
CA ARG A 27 -23.37 2.91 1.35
C ARG A 27 -23.43 2.33 -0.04
N VAL A 28 -22.54 2.83 -0.91
CA VAL A 28 -22.10 2.09 -2.09
C VAL A 28 -21.65 0.70 -1.65
N ASP A 29 -21.99 -0.31 -2.43
CA ASP A 29 -21.73 -1.72 -2.14
C ASP A 29 -20.30 -1.96 -1.65
N ASP A 30 -20.15 -2.22 -0.34
CA ASP A 30 -18.86 -2.40 0.31
C ASP A 30 -18.15 -3.67 -0.23
N ARG A 31 -18.91 -4.67 -0.73
CA ARG A 31 -18.37 -5.88 -1.38
C ARG A 31 -17.66 -5.52 -2.68
N LEU A 32 -18.29 -4.68 -3.50
CA LEU A 32 -17.74 -4.23 -4.78
C LEU A 32 -16.49 -3.37 -4.58
N ILE A 33 -16.55 -2.41 -3.65
CA ILE A 33 -15.42 -1.54 -3.33
C ILE A 33 -14.24 -2.35 -2.79
N LEU A 34 -14.48 -3.27 -1.85
CA LEU A 34 -13.42 -4.11 -1.29
C LEU A 34 -12.79 -5.00 -2.36
N SER A 35 -13.60 -5.56 -3.25
CA SER A 35 -13.12 -6.35 -4.38
C SER A 35 -12.22 -5.54 -5.30
N GLY A 36 -12.58 -4.28 -5.59
CA GLY A 36 -11.74 -3.34 -6.34
C GLY A 36 -10.44 -3.00 -5.62
N ILE A 37 -10.47 -2.81 -4.29
CA ILE A 37 -9.24 -2.60 -3.50
C ILE A 37 -8.31 -3.81 -3.63
N ILE A 38 -8.83 -5.02 -3.44
CA ILE A 38 -8.03 -6.26 -3.54
C ILE A 38 -7.46 -6.42 -4.95
N PHE A 39 -8.25 -6.12 -5.99
CA PHE A 39 -7.78 -6.18 -7.37
C PHE A 39 -6.59 -5.25 -7.62
N VAL A 40 -6.68 -4.00 -7.17
CA VAL A 40 -5.58 -3.02 -7.33
C VAL A 40 -4.33 -3.48 -6.59
N LEU A 41 -4.47 -3.92 -5.34
CA LEU A 41 -3.35 -4.35 -4.51
C LEU A 41 -2.69 -5.64 -5.04
N ARG A 42 -3.49 -6.62 -5.47
CA ARG A 42 -2.98 -7.90 -6.02
C ARG A 42 -2.16 -7.71 -7.29
N ASN A 43 -2.54 -6.75 -8.12
CA ASN A 43 -1.90 -6.50 -9.42
C ASN A 43 -0.89 -5.34 -9.40
N GLY A 44 -0.71 -4.66 -8.26
CA GLY A 44 0.21 -3.52 -8.14
C GLY A 44 -0.19 -2.30 -8.99
N LEU A 45 -1.48 -2.10 -9.24
CA LEU A 45 -1.97 -1.05 -10.15
C LEU A 45 -2.02 0.31 -9.46
N ARG A 46 -2.01 1.39 -10.25
CA ARG A 46 -2.41 2.70 -9.75
C ARG A 46 -3.92 2.68 -9.51
N TRP A 47 -4.40 3.36 -8.46
CA TRP A 47 -5.84 3.45 -8.17
C TRP A 47 -6.68 3.92 -9.37
N ARG A 48 -6.15 4.85 -10.18
CA ARG A 48 -6.81 5.38 -11.39
C ARG A 48 -7.04 4.32 -12.47
N ASP A 49 -6.24 3.26 -12.46
CA ASP A 49 -6.27 2.19 -13.45
C ASP A 49 -7.16 1.02 -12.99
N ALA A 50 -7.84 1.16 -11.85
CA ALA A 50 -8.84 0.20 -11.40
C ALA A 50 -9.98 0.09 -12.44
N PRO A 51 -10.45 -1.14 -12.75
CA PRO A 51 -11.61 -1.34 -13.62
C PRO A 51 -12.82 -0.54 -13.13
N LYS A 52 -13.54 0.09 -14.07
CA LYS A 52 -14.67 0.99 -13.76
C LYS A 52 -15.86 0.24 -13.15
N GLU A 53 -15.92 -1.06 -13.37
CA GLU A 53 -16.90 -1.99 -12.83
C GLU A 53 -16.87 -2.04 -11.30
N TYR A 54 -15.74 -1.72 -10.67
CA TYR A 54 -15.65 -1.58 -9.21
C TYR A 54 -16.15 -0.22 -8.68
N GLY A 55 -16.49 0.71 -9.58
CA GLY A 55 -16.89 2.06 -9.26
C GLY A 55 -15.76 3.09 -9.38
N PRO A 56 -16.01 4.35 -8.96
CA PRO A 56 -15.05 5.43 -9.14
C PRO A 56 -13.75 5.20 -8.38
N HIS A 57 -12.60 5.32 -9.05
CA HIS A 57 -11.28 5.12 -8.44
C HIS A 57 -11.04 5.95 -7.17
N LYS A 58 -11.59 7.18 -7.11
CA LYS A 58 -11.50 8.03 -5.92
C LYS A 58 -12.23 7.41 -4.73
N THR A 59 -13.38 6.79 -4.95
CA THR A 59 -14.16 6.11 -3.91
C THR A 59 -13.39 4.90 -3.38
N ILE A 60 -12.81 4.09 -4.26
CA ILE A 60 -11.96 2.94 -3.91
C ILE A 60 -10.80 3.39 -3.02
N TYR A 61 -10.03 4.39 -3.46
CA TYR A 61 -8.91 4.94 -2.71
C TYR A 61 -9.34 5.52 -1.35
N ASN A 62 -10.37 6.37 -1.33
CA ASN A 62 -10.84 7.00 -0.09
C ASN A 62 -11.33 5.96 0.92
N ARG A 63 -11.97 4.88 0.46
CA ARG A 63 -12.38 3.76 1.31
C ARG A 63 -11.21 2.97 1.84
N PHE A 64 -10.23 2.65 0.99
CA PHE A 64 -8.99 2.04 1.43
C PHE A 64 -8.34 2.85 2.56
N ILE A 65 -8.12 4.16 2.37
CA ILE A 65 -7.50 5.01 3.39
C ILE A 65 -8.33 5.06 4.68
N ARG A 66 -9.65 5.25 4.58
CA ARG A 66 -10.54 5.32 5.74
C ARG A 66 -10.53 4.01 6.54
N TRP A 67 -10.66 2.87 5.86
CA TRP A 67 -10.68 1.56 6.50
C TRP A 67 -9.32 1.17 7.08
N SER A 68 -8.22 1.52 6.42
CA SER A 68 -6.86 1.37 6.96
C SER A 68 -6.68 2.14 8.25
N ARG A 69 -7.09 3.42 8.29
CA ARG A 69 -7.00 4.25 9.50
C ARG A 69 -7.88 3.75 10.65
N LEU A 70 -9.03 3.16 10.33
CA LEU A 70 -9.92 2.54 11.32
C LEU A 70 -9.48 1.13 11.75
N GLY A 71 -8.37 0.61 11.21
CA GLY A 71 -7.85 -0.72 11.52
C GLY A 71 -8.73 -1.87 11.03
N VAL A 72 -9.62 -1.63 10.05
CA VAL A 72 -10.55 -2.64 9.52
C VAL A 72 -9.76 -3.84 8.97
N PHE A 73 -8.74 -3.59 8.15
CA PHE A 73 -7.92 -4.65 7.56
C PHE A 73 -7.17 -5.47 8.61
N ASN A 74 -6.70 -4.83 9.69
CA ASN A 74 -6.02 -5.54 10.79
C ASN A 74 -6.97 -6.49 11.52
N ARG A 75 -8.20 -6.05 11.79
CA ARG A 75 -9.24 -6.90 12.42
C ARG A 75 -9.65 -8.07 11.52
N ILE A 76 -9.82 -7.81 10.22
CA ILE A 76 -10.11 -8.86 9.23
C ILE A 76 -8.98 -9.87 9.20
N LEU A 77 -7.72 -9.41 9.10
CA LEU A 77 -6.56 -10.29 9.08
C LEU A 77 -6.49 -11.15 10.34
N ALA A 78 -6.65 -10.54 11.52
CA ALA A 78 -6.64 -11.25 12.80
C ALA A 78 -7.68 -12.38 12.82
N GLU A 79 -8.93 -12.11 12.42
CA GLU A 79 -9.99 -13.13 12.35
C GLU A 79 -9.69 -14.25 11.35
N LEU A 80 -9.17 -13.89 10.17
CA LEU A 80 -8.85 -14.89 9.15
C LEU A 80 -7.68 -15.79 9.57
N THR A 81 -6.73 -15.25 10.35
CA THR A 81 -5.58 -16.00 10.87
C THR A 81 -5.90 -16.79 12.14
N ALA A 82 -6.82 -16.32 12.99
CA ALA A 82 -7.14 -16.94 14.28
C ALA A 82 -7.59 -18.41 14.15
N LYS A 83 -8.27 -18.75 13.04
CA LYS A 83 -8.77 -20.10 12.78
C LYS A 83 -7.80 -21.01 12.02
N ARG A 84 -6.70 -20.47 11.47
CA ARG A 84 -5.78 -21.22 10.58
C ARG A 84 -4.50 -21.73 11.25
N GLY A 85 -4.27 -21.45 12.53
CA GLY A 85 -2.98 -21.77 13.16
C GLY A 85 -1.83 -20.96 12.55
N LYS A 86 -0.57 -21.42 12.67
CA LYS A 86 0.56 -20.78 11.99
C LYS A 86 0.31 -20.79 10.47
N PRO A 87 0.47 -19.65 9.76
CA PRO A 87 0.28 -19.63 8.31
C PRO A 87 1.28 -20.58 7.64
N GLU A 88 0.79 -21.44 6.73
CA GLU A 88 1.66 -22.30 5.90
C GLU A 88 2.58 -21.47 4.99
N GLN A 89 2.18 -20.25 4.66
CA GLN A 89 2.96 -19.31 3.86
C GLN A 89 2.69 -17.88 4.30
N LEU A 90 3.74 -17.17 4.72
CA LEU A 90 3.73 -15.75 5.04
C LEU A 90 4.76 -15.05 4.15
N MET A 91 4.30 -14.39 3.09
CA MET A 91 5.16 -13.58 2.24
C MET A 91 4.98 -12.11 2.60
N ILE A 92 6.02 -11.50 3.17
CA ILE A 92 6.15 -10.07 3.36
C ILE A 92 7.38 -9.63 2.56
N ASP A 93 7.16 -8.87 1.49
CA ASP A 93 8.20 -8.12 0.79
C ASP A 93 7.95 -6.63 1.04
N ALA A 94 9.00 -5.94 1.47
CA ALA A 94 9.12 -4.51 1.32
C ALA A 94 10.52 -4.19 0.78
N THR A 95 10.61 -3.49 -0.35
CA THR A 95 11.85 -2.83 -0.76
C THR A 95 11.64 -1.32 -0.83
N HIS A 96 12.35 -0.59 0.04
CA HIS A 96 12.36 0.88 0.02
C HIS A 96 13.79 1.38 0.18
N LEU A 97 14.33 2.07 -0.84
CA LEU A 97 15.59 2.80 -0.72
C LEU A 97 15.38 4.25 -1.13
N LYS A 98 15.53 5.17 -0.17
CA LYS A 98 15.53 6.61 -0.44
C LYS A 98 16.98 7.09 -0.57
N ALA A 99 17.38 7.50 -1.78
CA ALA A 99 18.71 8.05 -2.05
C ALA A 99 18.83 9.51 -1.61
N HIS A 100 19.93 9.86 -0.94
CA HIS A 100 20.28 11.24 -0.57
C HIS A 100 21.20 11.89 -1.61
N ARG A 101 21.15 13.22 -1.71
CA ARG A 101 21.61 14.03 -2.85
C ARG A 101 23.10 13.95 -3.24
N THR A 102 23.93 13.18 -2.55
CA THR A 102 25.40 13.08 -2.72
C THR A 102 25.91 11.64 -2.72
N ALA A 103 25.02 10.64 -2.85
CA ALA A 103 25.36 9.22 -2.77
C ALA A 103 26.38 8.71 -3.82
N ALA A 104 26.76 9.54 -4.81
CA ALA A 104 27.73 9.22 -5.86
C ALA A 104 29.09 9.94 -5.72
N SER A 105 29.31 10.75 -4.67
CA SER A 105 30.45 11.70 -4.65
C SER A 105 31.57 11.39 -3.65
N LEU A 106 31.59 10.23 -2.98
CA LEU A 106 32.74 9.86 -2.13
C LEU A 106 33.92 9.44 -3.02
N LEU A 107 34.80 10.40 -3.30
CA LEU A 107 36.04 10.23 -4.07
C LEU A 107 37.05 9.30 -3.37
N LYS A 108 37.74 8.47 -4.18
CA LYS A 108 38.89 7.67 -3.78
C LYS A 108 40.07 8.59 -3.42
N LYS A 109 40.72 8.30 -2.29
CA LYS A 109 41.86 9.05 -1.69
C LYS A 109 42.97 9.33 -2.73
N GLY A 110 43.32 10.62 -2.92
CA GLY A 110 44.51 11.03 -3.69
C GLY A 110 44.37 12.24 -4.62
N MET A 111 43.20 12.85 -4.77
CA MET A 111 42.99 13.98 -5.70
C MET A 111 42.52 15.24 -5.00
N PHE A 112 43.44 15.99 -4.40
CA PHE A 112 43.36 17.44 -4.29
C PHE A 112 44.76 18.02 -4.57
N PRO A 113 44.94 18.99 -5.47
CA PRO A 113 46.15 19.78 -5.52
C PRO A 113 46.23 20.62 -4.24
N ASP A 114 47.39 20.54 -3.60
CA ASP A 114 47.71 21.15 -2.31
C ASP A 114 47.50 22.67 -2.35
N VAL A 115 46.69 23.20 -1.42
CA VAL A 115 46.60 24.64 -1.17
C VAL A 115 47.29 24.88 0.17
N SER A 116 48.53 25.39 0.11
CA SER A 116 49.27 25.88 1.27
C SER A 116 49.62 27.37 1.09
N ASP A 117 49.31 28.16 2.11
CA ASP A 117 49.50 29.61 2.19
C ASP A 117 50.98 30.02 2.45
N ALA A 118 51.49 30.97 1.63
CA ALA A 118 52.52 32.05 1.78
C ALA A 118 53.88 31.81 2.51
N PRO A 119 54.94 32.67 2.41
CA PRO A 119 55.18 33.90 1.64
C PRO A 119 56.52 33.90 0.83
N LYS A 120 56.79 34.91 -0.03
CA LYS A 120 58.17 35.24 -0.44
C LYS A 120 58.44 36.74 -0.34
N ALA A 121 59.40 37.05 0.53
CA ALA A 121 60.13 38.30 0.55
C ALA A 121 61.01 38.44 -0.70
N GLY A 122 61.15 39.69 -1.17
CA GLY A 122 61.99 40.11 -2.28
C GLY A 122 61.71 41.58 -2.57
#